data_AF-A0A6G2QN84-F1
#
_entry.id   AF-A0A6G2QN84-F1
#
_cell.length_a   1.000
_cell.length_b   1.000
_cell.length_c   1.000
_cell.angle_alpha   90.00
_cell.angle_beta   90.00
_cell.angle_gamma   90.00
#
_symmetry.space_group_name_H-M   'P 1'
#
loop_
_entity.id
_entity.type
_entity.pdbx_description
1 polymer ?
#
loop_
_entity_poly.entity_id
_entity_poly.type
_entity_poly.pdbx_seq_one_letter_code
_entity_poly.pdbx_strand_id
1 'polypeptide(L)'
;KGRDGCRVPLPWTTTGPSYGFGAAGAWLPQPPAFAAYAVEAQDGVEGSTLELYRTALRLRRKLLAGETLTWAREAPAGVLQFDRGDGWRCVTNLSAEPVSLPAGEVLLTSAPLEDGRLGPDTTAWLGR
;
A
#
# COMPACT_ATOMS: atom_id res chain seq x y z
N LYS A 1 14.08 -18.86 12.84
CA LYS A 1 13.23 -17.74 12.33
C LYS A 1 12.32 -17.29 13.47
N GLY A 2 12.49 -16.06 13.97
CA GLY A 2 11.79 -15.55 15.16
C GLY A 2 10.77 -14.46 14.82
N ARG A 3 10.01 -14.03 15.83
CA ARG A 3 9.01 -12.95 15.74
C ARG A 3 9.64 -11.55 15.80
N ASP A 4 10.95 -11.45 15.95
CA ASP A 4 11.62 -10.18 16.24
C ASP A 4 11.57 -9.20 15.07
N GLY A 5 11.53 -9.72 13.83
CA GLY A 5 11.41 -8.89 12.64
C GLY A 5 10.15 -8.00 12.63
N CYS A 6 9.03 -8.45 13.21
CA CYS A 6 7.80 -7.64 13.32
C CYS A 6 7.71 -6.84 14.64
N ARG A 7 8.79 -6.78 15.42
CA ARG A 7 8.86 -6.12 16.73
C ARG A 7 9.96 -5.07 16.83
N VAL A 8 10.77 -4.92 15.78
CA VAL A 8 11.76 -3.84 15.68
C VAL A 8 11.02 -2.51 15.87
N PRO A 9 11.45 -1.65 16.81
CA PRO A 9 10.78 -0.38 17.08
C PRO A 9 10.61 0.48 15.83
N LEU A 10 9.46 1.13 15.70
CA LEU A 10 9.15 1.95 14.54
C LEU A 10 10.06 3.18 14.46
N PRO A 11 10.55 3.53 13.27
CA PRO A 11 11.29 4.76 13.04
C PRO A 11 10.32 5.95 12.94
N TRP A 12 10.52 6.97 13.76
CA TRP A 12 9.80 8.24 13.74
C TRP A 12 10.62 9.33 13.05
N THR A 13 11.93 9.39 13.32
CA THR A 13 12.88 10.33 12.73
C THR A 13 13.92 9.61 11.89
N THR A 14 14.58 10.32 10.98
CA THR A 14 15.61 9.77 10.08
C THR A 14 16.97 9.56 10.76
N THR A 15 17.15 10.15 11.94
CA THR A 15 18.40 10.10 12.70
C THR A 15 18.16 9.78 14.18
N GLY A 16 19.25 9.61 14.93
CA GLY A 16 19.25 9.34 16.36
C GLY A 16 19.45 7.86 16.70
N PRO A 17 19.69 7.54 17.98
CA PRO A 17 20.10 6.19 18.41
C PRO A 17 19.00 5.12 18.27
N SER A 18 17.76 5.54 17.99
CA SER A 18 16.60 4.67 17.84
C SER A 18 15.61 5.17 16.77
N TYR A 19 16.09 6.02 15.85
CA TYR A 19 15.24 6.70 14.87
C TYR A 19 14.03 7.37 15.52
N GLY A 20 14.22 8.03 16.66
CA GLY A 20 13.16 8.77 17.35
C GLY A 20 12.19 7.91 18.18
N PHE A 21 12.42 6.59 18.32
CA PHE A 21 11.61 5.76 19.23
C PHE A 21 11.80 6.14 20.71
N GLY A 22 13.01 6.57 21.09
CA GLY A 22 13.34 7.01 22.44
C GLY A 22 14.82 7.33 22.64
N ALA A 23 15.14 8.16 23.62
CA ALA A 23 16.51 8.64 23.86
C ALA A 23 17.50 7.54 24.28
N ALA A 24 17.01 6.45 24.89
CA ALA A 24 17.84 5.36 25.42
C ALA A 24 18.21 4.27 24.38
N GLY A 25 17.87 4.46 23.10
CA GLY A 25 18.04 3.44 22.07
C GLY A 25 16.83 2.51 21.93
N ALA A 26 16.91 1.58 20.98
CA ALA A 26 15.88 0.56 20.71
C ALA A 26 16.26 -0.77 21.37
N TRP A 27 15.29 -1.49 21.94
CA TRP A 27 15.50 -2.80 22.58
C TRP A 27 15.81 -3.92 21.56
N LEU A 28 15.52 -3.68 20.27
CA LEU A 28 15.99 -4.50 19.15
C LEU A 28 16.77 -3.61 18.18
N PRO A 29 17.82 -4.15 17.52
CA PRO A 29 18.57 -3.40 16.51
C PRO A 29 17.66 -2.94 15.37
N GLN A 30 17.71 -1.66 15.05
CA GLN A 30 17.07 -1.11 13.86
C GLN A 30 18.08 -1.13 12.70
N PRO A 31 17.75 -1.76 11.56
CA PRO A 31 18.59 -1.70 10.37
C PRO A 31 18.78 -0.25 9.89
N PRO A 32 19.94 0.13 9.33
CA PRO A 32 20.15 1.48 8.79
C PRO A 32 19.11 1.92 7.76
N ALA A 33 18.59 0.97 6.97
CA ALA A 33 17.55 1.21 5.99
C ALA A 33 16.21 1.73 6.58
N PHE A 34 15.97 1.55 7.89
CA PHE A 34 14.75 2.04 8.54
C PHE A 34 14.63 3.56 8.53
N ALA A 35 15.75 4.29 8.44
CA ALA A 35 15.72 5.74 8.30
C ALA A 35 14.85 6.21 7.12
N ALA A 36 14.91 5.51 5.99
CA ALA A 36 14.11 5.83 4.80
C ALA A 36 12.61 5.54 4.98
N TYR A 37 12.25 4.72 5.96
CA TYR A 37 10.86 4.39 6.28
C TYR A 37 10.32 5.17 7.49
N ALA A 38 11.11 6.08 8.05
CA ALA A 38 10.70 6.92 9.18
C ALA A 38 9.47 7.78 8.84
N VAL A 39 8.65 8.10 9.85
CA VAL A 39 7.51 9.01 9.66
C VAL A 39 7.97 10.37 9.11
N GLU A 40 9.05 10.93 9.64
CA GLU A 40 9.67 12.17 9.13
C GLU A 40 10.03 12.10 7.64
N ALA A 41 10.48 10.94 7.15
CA ALA A 41 10.85 10.76 5.74
C ALA A 41 9.65 10.59 4.80
N GLN A 42 8.46 10.31 5.34
CA GLN A 42 7.26 10.00 4.55
C GLN A 42 6.14 11.04 4.67
N ASP A 43 6.07 11.77 5.80
CA ASP A 43 4.99 12.72 6.07
C ASP A 43 4.95 13.85 5.03
N GLY A 44 3.83 13.97 4.32
CA GLY A 44 3.68 14.95 3.24
C GLY A 44 4.47 14.65 1.97
N VAL A 45 5.17 13.52 1.88
CA VAL A 45 5.93 13.12 0.69
C VAL A 45 5.02 12.36 -0.27
N GLU A 46 4.82 12.92 -1.46
CA GLU A 46 4.04 12.31 -2.53
C GLU A 46 4.59 10.93 -2.91
N GLY A 47 3.69 9.96 -3.07
CA GLY A 47 4.06 8.58 -3.39
C GLY A 47 4.61 7.75 -2.21
N SER A 48 4.76 8.34 -1.01
CA SER A 48 5.15 7.57 0.17
C SER A 48 4.07 6.59 0.61
N THR A 49 4.46 5.50 1.27
CA THR A 49 3.53 4.51 1.83
C THR A 49 2.59 5.17 2.85
N LEU A 50 3.08 6.11 3.66
CA LEU A 50 2.25 6.85 4.62
C LEU A 50 1.13 7.62 3.93
N GLU A 51 1.44 8.40 2.89
CA GLU A 51 0.45 9.17 2.14
C GLU A 51 -0.49 8.28 1.31
N LEU A 52 0.01 7.14 0.80
CA LEU A 52 -0.79 6.10 0.17
C LEU A 52 -1.88 5.60 1.12
N TYR A 53 -1.54 5.19 2.34
CA TYR A 53 -2.50 4.69 3.32
C TYR A 53 -3.47 5.77 3.81
N ARG A 54 -3.00 7.00 4.03
CA ARG A 54 -3.88 8.13 4.39
C ARG A 54 -4.92 8.39 3.29
N THR A 55 -4.49 8.35 2.03
CA THR A 55 -5.38 8.51 0.87
C THR A 55 -6.35 7.34 0.74
N ALA A 56 -5.88 6.09 0.87
CA ALA A 56 -6.73 4.90 0.87
C ALA A 56 -7.82 4.97 1.95
N LEU A 57 -7.47 5.38 3.18
CA LEU A 57 -8.43 5.54 4.27
C LEU A 57 -9.44 6.66 4.00
N ARG A 58 -9.01 7.77 3.37
CA ARG A 58 -9.90 8.88 2.97
C ARG A 58 -10.88 8.44 1.90
N LEU A 59 -10.41 7.72 0.88
CA LEU A 59 -11.25 7.15 -0.18
C LEU A 59 -12.22 6.11 0.39
N ARG A 60 -11.73 5.18 1.23
CA ARG A 60 -12.57 4.17 1.87
C ARG A 60 -13.77 4.77 2.60
N ARG A 61 -13.60 5.88 3.31
CA ARG A 61 -14.72 6.57 3.99
C ARG A 61 -15.81 7.07 3.04
N LYS A 62 -15.47 7.37 1.78
CA LYS A 62 -16.41 7.83 0.74
C LYS A 62 -16.99 6.68 -0.06
N LEU A 63 -16.21 5.64 -0.29
CA LEU A 63 -16.52 4.54 -1.21
C LEU A 63 -17.17 3.33 -0.53
N LEU A 64 -17.11 3.23 0.80
CA LEU A 64 -17.68 2.10 1.51
C LEU A 64 -19.21 2.18 1.53
N ALA A 65 -19.85 1.50 0.59
CA ALA A 65 -21.28 1.27 0.56
C ALA A 65 -21.55 -0.22 0.83
N GLY A 66 -21.91 -0.55 2.08
CA GLY A 66 -22.18 -1.93 2.49
C GLY A 66 -20.94 -2.83 2.57
N GLU A 67 -21.19 -4.14 2.72
CA GLU A 67 -20.14 -5.13 3.02
C GLU A 67 -19.93 -6.16 1.91
N THR A 68 -20.75 -6.14 0.87
CA THR A 68 -20.70 -7.10 -0.24
C THR A 68 -19.38 -7.02 -1.01
N LEU A 69 -18.82 -8.19 -1.29
CA LEU A 69 -17.66 -8.37 -2.16
C LEU A 69 -18.01 -9.41 -3.22
N THR A 70 -17.71 -9.10 -4.49
CA THR A 70 -17.93 -10.01 -5.62
C THR A 70 -16.62 -10.21 -6.36
N TRP A 71 -16.12 -11.45 -6.37
CA TRP A 71 -14.92 -11.80 -7.14
C TRP A 71 -15.20 -11.70 -8.64
N ALA A 72 -14.21 -11.23 -9.40
CA ALA A 72 -14.26 -11.33 -10.85
C ALA A 72 -14.30 -12.79 -11.26
N ARG A 73 -15.18 -13.13 -12.21
CA ARG A 73 -15.28 -14.49 -12.76
C ARG A 73 -14.02 -14.87 -13.54
N GLU A 74 -13.45 -13.89 -14.23
CA GLU A 74 -12.28 -14.05 -15.09
C GLU A 74 -11.28 -12.94 -14.75
N ALA A 75 -10.32 -13.27 -13.88
CA ALA A 75 -9.13 -12.47 -13.66
C ALA A 75 -7.93 -13.17 -14.32
N PRO A 76 -6.96 -12.43 -14.90
CA PRO A 76 -5.73 -13.04 -15.39
C PRO A 76 -5.03 -13.87 -14.30
N ALA A 77 -4.25 -14.88 -14.71
CA ALA A 77 -3.49 -15.68 -13.76
C ALA A 77 -2.55 -14.78 -12.92
N GLY A 78 -2.57 -14.96 -11.60
CA GLY A 78 -1.79 -14.10 -10.69
C GLY A 78 -2.42 -12.73 -10.42
N VAL A 79 -3.64 -12.45 -10.88
CA VAL A 79 -4.35 -11.19 -10.57
C VAL A 79 -5.52 -11.48 -9.64
N LEU A 80 -5.58 -10.75 -8.52
CA LEU A 80 -6.77 -10.70 -7.67
C LEU A 80 -7.64 -9.53 -8.11
N GLN A 81 -8.90 -9.81 -8.43
CA GLN A 81 -9.85 -8.78 -8.81
C GLN A 81 -11.20 -9.01 -8.13
N PHE A 82 -11.73 -7.98 -7.48
CA PHE A 82 -13.06 -8.00 -6.89
C PHE A 82 -13.73 -6.63 -6.89
N ASP A 83 -15.06 -6.66 -6.92
CA ASP A 83 -15.92 -5.49 -6.77
C ASP A 83 -16.42 -5.38 -5.32
N ARG A 84 -16.57 -4.15 -4.82
CA ARG A 84 -17.15 -3.83 -3.51
C ARG A 84 -18.51 -3.16 -3.72
N GLY A 85 -19.54 -4.00 -3.80
CA GLY A 85 -20.87 -3.58 -4.27
C GLY A 85 -20.77 -2.92 -5.66
N ASP A 86 -21.57 -1.88 -5.86
CA ASP A 86 -21.53 -1.07 -7.09
C ASP A 86 -20.55 0.12 -6.99
N GLY A 87 -19.81 0.25 -5.89
CA GLY A 87 -19.02 1.45 -5.60
C GLY A 87 -17.67 1.50 -6.30
N TRP A 88 -16.88 0.43 -6.19
CA TRP A 88 -15.51 0.41 -6.71
C TRP A 88 -14.96 -1.01 -6.86
N ARG A 89 -13.88 -1.12 -7.62
CA ARG A 89 -13.16 -2.37 -7.92
C ARG A 89 -11.73 -2.32 -7.38
N CYS A 90 -11.28 -3.41 -6.78
CA CYS A 90 -9.88 -3.63 -6.44
C CYS A 90 -9.25 -4.58 -7.46
N VAL A 91 -8.06 -4.23 -7.94
CA VAL A 91 -7.21 -5.09 -8.80
C VAL A 91 -5.81 -5.13 -8.21
N THR A 92 -5.30 -6.31 -7.87
CA THR A 92 -3.95 -6.52 -7.36
C THR A 92 -3.21 -7.48 -8.26
N ASN A 93 -2.07 -7.05 -8.80
CA ASN A 93 -1.19 -7.88 -9.61
C ASN A 93 -0.17 -8.57 -8.71
N LEU A 94 -0.30 -9.89 -8.58
CA LEU A 94 0.64 -10.79 -7.90
C LEU A 94 1.48 -11.59 -8.91
N SER A 95 1.34 -11.31 -10.20
CA SER A 95 2.15 -11.92 -11.26
C SER A 95 3.46 -11.15 -11.44
N ALA A 96 4.39 -11.73 -12.18
CA ALA A 96 5.67 -11.11 -12.50
C ALA A 96 5.61 -10.14 -13.70
N GLU A 97 4.46 -10.03 -14.37
CA GLU A 97 4.31 -9.26 -15.61
C GLU A 97 3.26 -8.16 -15.43
N PRO A 98 3.40 -7.01 -16.11
CA PRO A 98 2.37 -5.98 -16.12
C PRO A 98 1.04 -6.51 -16.67
N VAL A 99 -0.09 -6.08 -16.13
CA VAL A 99 -1.43 -6.50 -16.58
C VAL A 99 -2.29 -5.31 -16.95
N SER A 100 -3.15 -5.48 -17.96
CA SER A 100 -4.10 -4.43 -18.33
C SER A 100 -5.14 -4.23 -17.22
N LEU A 101 -5.44 -2.99 -16.90
CA LEU A 101 -6.54 -2.67 -16.00
C LEU A 101 -7.88 -2.82 -16.74
N PRO A 102 -8.93 -3.31 -16.07
CA PRO A 102 -10.28 -3.22 -16.60
C PRO A 102 -10.74 -1.74 -16.64
N ALA A 103 -11.79 -1.46 -17.40
CA ALA A 103 -12.34 -0.10 -17.51
C ALA A 103 -12.78 0.45 -16.14
N GLY A 104 -12.55 1.75 -15.95
CA GLY A 104 -12.89 2.51 -14.75
C GLY A 104 -11.95 3.69 -14.55
N GLU A 105 -12.36 4.67 -13.75
CA GLU A 105 -11.49 5.75 -13.32
C GLU A 105 -10.49 5.23 -12.28
N VAL A 106 -9.19 5.50 -12.45
CA VAL A 106 -8.18 5.12 -11.44
C VAL A 106 -8.29 6.07 -10.25
N LEU A 107 -8.75 5.55 -9.12
CA LEU A 107 -8.92 6.32 -7.87
C LEU A 107 -7.66 6.30 -7.00
N LEU A 108 -6.91 5.19 -7.04
CA LEU A 108 -5.68 4.99 -6.27
C LEU A 108 -4.83 3.89 -6.90
N THR A 109 -3.50 4.04 -6.86
CA THR A 109 -2.56 2.96 -7.11
C THR A 109 -1.48 2.92 -6.02
N SER A 110 -0.99 1.72 -5.68
CA SER A 110 0.10 1.58 -4.69
C SER A 110 1.49 1.87 -5.25
N ALA A 111 1.63 1.92 -6.58
CA ALA A 111 2.80 2.35 -7.33
C ALA A 111 2.34 2.98 -8.66
N PRO A 112 3.20 3.74 -9.37
CA PRO A 112 2.87 4.26 -10.69
C PRO A 112 2.50 3.16 -11.69
N LEU A 113 1.63 3.48 -12.65
CA LEU A 113 1.32 2.57 -13.75
C LEU A 113 2.49 2.52 -14.75
N GLU A 114 2.72 1.35 -15.34
CA GLU A 114 3.74 1.10 -16.35
C GLU A 114 3.06 1.12 -17.73
N ASP A 115 3.22 2.20 -18.49
CA ASP A 115 2.57 2.39 -19.80
C ASP A 115 1.03 2.19 -19.74
N GLY A 116 0.41 2.66 -18.66
CA GLY A 116 -1.02 2.52 -18.40
C GLY A 116 -1.46 1.12 -17.91
N ARG A 117 -0.51 0.23 -17.63
CA ARG A 117 -0.74 -1.11 -17.09
C ARG A 117 -0.36 -1.18 -15.62
N LEU A 118 -0.94 -2.16 -14.92
CA LEU A 118 -0.64 -2.42 -13.52
C LEU A 118 0.59 -3.32 -13.43
N GLY A 119 1.72 -2.75 -12.97
CA GLY A 119 2.97 -3.49 -12.77
C GLY A 119 2.87 -4.58 -11.70
N PRO A 120 3.90 -5.43 -11.54
CA PRO A 120 3.99 -6.42 -10.47
C PRO A 120 3.85 -5.81 -9.07
N ASP A 121 3.38 -6.60 -8.11
CA ASP A 121 3.21 -6.23 -6.69
C ASP A 121 2.43 -4.93 -6.44
N THR A 122 1.60 -4.54 -7.42
CA THR A 122 0.87 -3.26 -7.41
C THR A 122 -0.64 -3.49 -7.34
N THR A 123 -1.32 -2.63 -6.59
CA THR A 123 -2.78 -2.61 -6.48
C THR A 123 -3.35 -1.31 -7.03
N ALA A 124 -4.45 -1.41 -7.76
CA ALA A 124 -5.27 -0.29 -8.21
C ALA A 124 -6.70 -0.38 -7.65
N TRP A 125 -7.26 0.77 -7.28
CA TRP A 125 -8.68 0.95 -7.01
C TRP A 125 -9.30 1.71 -8.18
N LEU A 126 -10.38 1.16 -8.74
CA LEU A 126 -11.08 1.74 -9.88
C LEU A 126 -12.51 2.13 -9.49
N GLY A 127 -12.94 3.32 -9.88
CA GLY A 127 -14.33 3.75 -9.80
C GLY A 127 -15.20 2.98 -10.79
N ARG A 128 -16.49 2.86 -10.46
CA ARG A 128 -17.51 2.22 -11.29
C ARG A 128 -18.59 3.18 -11.72
#